data_AF-A0AAE4MWJ3-F1
#
_entry.id   AF-A0AAE4MWJ3-F1
#
_cell.length_a   1.000
_cell.length_b   1.000
_cell.length_c   1.000
_cell.angle_alpha   90.00
_cell.angle_beta   90.00
_cell.angle_gamma   90.00
#
_symmetry.space_group_name_H-M   'P 1'
#
loop_
_entity.id
_entity.type
_entity.pdbx_description
1 polymer ?
#
loop_
_entity_poly.entity_id
_entity_poly.type
_entity_poly.pdbx_seq_one_letter_code
_entity_poly.pdbx_strand_id
1 'polypeptide(L)'
;YSCETRTSGKQMICGGDVFCLDGECDKATSGKSNDFGQAVSELAALAAAGKDVAALNGVDVRAFTGKAKFCKKFAAGFSNCCKDSGWGQDVGLARCSSEEKALAKAKKDKLTVSIGEFCSKKVLGICLEKKRSYCQFDSKLAQIVQQQGR
;
A
#
# COMPACT_ATOMS: atom_id res chain seq x y z
N TYR A 1 -36.37 0.98 4.65
CA TYR A 1 -35.87 0.75 6.02
C TYR A 1 -34.58 -0.05 5.93
N SER A 2 -33.50 0.55 6.44
CA SER A 2 -32.20 -0.04 6.80
C SER A 2 -31.43 -0.83 5.73
N CYS A 3 -30.56 -0.16 4.97
CA CYS A 3 -29.32 -0.81 4.56
C CYS A 3 -28.38 -0.73 5.75
N GLU A 4 -28.20 -1.83 6.47
CA GLU A 4 -27.15 -1.95 7.48
C GLU A 4 -25.79 -1.86 6.77
N THR A 5 -25.15 -0.69 6.83
CA THR A 5 -23.73 -0.54 6.49
C THR A 5 -22.90 -1.15 7.63
N ARG A 6 -22.64 -2.45 7.52
CA ARG A 6 -21.54 -3.15 8.22
C ARG A 6 -20.60 -3.64 7.13
N THR A 7 -19.30 -3.34 7.12
CA THR A 7 -18.33 -3.39 8.22
C THR A 7 -17.20 -2.36 8.00
N SER A 8 -16.76 -1.69 9.06
CA SER A 8 -15.60 -0.79 9.06
C SER A 8 -14.30 -1.61 8.89
N GLY A 9 -13.95 -1.95 7.65
CA GLY A 9 -12.67 -2.55 7.32
C GLY A 9 -11.58 -1.49 7.18
N LYS A 10 -10.34 -1.79 7.60
CA LYS A 10 -9.24 -0.87 7.31
C LYS A 10 -8.92 -0.95 5.81
N GLN A 11 -8.99 0.17 5.12
CA GLN A 11 -8.62 0.29 3.71
C GLN A 11 -7.29 1.03 3.56
N MET A 12 -6.53 0.72 2.52
CA MET A 12 -5.38 1.51 2.10
C MET A 12 -5.55 1.95 0.64
N ILE A 13 -5.18 3.19 0.35
CA ILE A 13 -5.21 3.72 -1.01
C ILE A 13 -3.77 3.87 -1.51
N CYS A 14 -3.47 3.25 -2.65
CA CYS A 14 -2.15 3.22 -3.24
C CYS A 14 -2.18 3.50 -4.73
N GLY A 15 -1.63 4.64 -5.15
CA GLY A 15 -1.61 5.02 -6.57
C GLY A 15 -2.99 5.04 -7.24
N GLY A 16 -4.03 5.39 -6.48
CA GLY A 16 -5.42 5.41 -6.95
C GLY A 16 -6.21 4.12 -6.72
N ASP A 17 -5.55 3.00 -6.40
CA ASP A 17 -6.21 1.73 -6.10
C ASP A 17 -6.52 1.59 -4.61
N VAL A 18 -7.71 1.09 -4.28
CA VAL A 18 -8.14 0.78 -2.91
C VAL A 18 -7.89 -0.69 -2.63
N PHE A 19 -7.14 -0.99 -1.57
CA PHE A 19 -6.89 -2.35 -1.11
C PHE A 19 -7.56 -2.55 0.26
N CYS A 20 -8.42 -3.56 0.34
CA CYS A 20 -9.03 -3.99 1.60
C CYS A 20 -7.99 -4.78 2.41
N LEU A 21 -7.75 -4.37 3.66
CA LEU A 21 -6.78 -5.05 4.52
C LEU A 21 -7.35 -6.28 5.22
N ASP A 22 -8.67 -6.30 5.41
CA ASP A 22 -9.40 -7.33 6.17
C ASP A 22 -10.42 -8.10 5.28
N GLY A 23 -10.29 -8.00 3.95
CA GLY A 23 -11.16 -8.71 3.00
C GLY A 23 -12.54 -8.08 2.75
N GLU A 24 -12.98 -7.16 3.61
CA GLU A 24 -14.22 -6.39 3.45
C GLU A 24 -13.89 -4.90 3.39
N CYS A 25 -14.10 -4.26 2.24
CA CYS A 25 -14.19 -2.81 2.15
C CYS A 25 -15.05 -2.37 0.96
N ASP A 26 -15.96 -1.43 1.18
CA ASP A 26 -16.64 -0.72 0.10
C ASP A 26 -15.69 0.26 -0.58
N LYS A 27 -15.87 0.46 -1.90
CA LYS A 27 -15.05 1.33 -2.74
C LYS A 27 -15.00 2.75 -2.16
N ALA A 28 -13.92 3.12 -1.49
CA ALA A 28 -13.72 4.50 -1.10
C ALA A 28 -13.40 5.40 -2.29
N THR A 29 -14.14 6.49 -2.36
CA THR A 29 -13.93 7.59 -3.29
C THR A 29 -12.52 8.16 -3.11
N SER A 30 -11.72 8.11 -4.17
CA SER A 30 -10.43 8.78 -4.22
C SER A 30 -10.66 10.29 -4.10
N GLY A 31 -10.29 10.89 -2.97
CA GLY A 31 -10.32 12.33 -2.77
C GLY A 31 -9.43 13.03 -3.80
N LYS A 32 -9.99 14.05 -4.45
CA LYS A 32 -9.28 15.00 -5.33
C LYS A 32 -8.81 16.18 -4.48
N SER A 33 -7.52 16.47 -4.45
CA SER A 33 -6.97 17.80 -4.16
C SER A 33 -6.57 18.51 -5.46
N ASN A 34 -6.56 19.84 -5.39
CA ASN A 34 -6.67 20.74 -6.53
C ASN A 34 -5.38 21.55 -6.76
N ASP A 35 -4.19 20.94 -6.76
CA ASP A 35 -2.96 21.74 -6.90
C ASP A 35 -1.84 21.16 -7.79
N PHE A 36 -2.24 20.49 -8.89
CA PHE A 36 -1.32 20.11 -9.98
C PHE A 36 -2.07 19.99 -11.32
N GLY A 37 -3.00 20.93 -11.57
CA GLY A 37 -4.10 20.75 -12.52
C GLY A 37 -3.70 20.42 -13.95
N GLN A 38 -2.76 21.17 -14.55
CA GLN A 38 -2.52 21.07 -16.00
C GLN A 38 -1.74 19.81 -16.40
N ALA A 39 -0.62 19.53 -15.74
CA ALA A 39 0.19 18.34 -16.01
C ALA A 39 -0.55 17.05 -15.66
N VAL A 40 -1.34 17.04 -14.58
CA VAL A 40 -2.16 15.87 -14.21
C VAL A 40 -3.36 15.71 -15.15
N SER A 41 -3.95 16.79 -15.68
CA SER A 41 -5.03 16.71 -16.66
C SER A 41 -4.56 16.11 -17.99
N GLU A 42 -3.38 16.51 -18.48
CA GLU A 42 -2.77 15.89 -19.67
C GLU A 42 -2.44 14.42 -19.42
N LEU A 43 -1.88 14.09 -18.25
CA LEU A 43 -1.58 12.72 -17.89
C LEU A 43 -2.84 11.87 -17.74
N ALA A 44 -3.93 12.44 -17.22
CA ALA A 44 -5.22 11.78 -17.10
C ALA A 44 -5.89 11.58 -18.47
N ALA A 45 -5.75 12.54 -19.39
CA ALA A 45 -6.21 12.38 -20.77
C ALA A 45 -5.43 11.29 -21.50
N LEU A 46 -4.10 11.23 -21.31
CA LEU A 46 -3.25 10.15 -21.83
C LEU A 46 -3.62 8.79 -21.21
N ALA A 47 -3.89 8.74 -19.91
CA ALA A 47 -4.31 7.51 -19.24
C ALA A 47 -5.73 7.07 -19.68
N ALA A 48 -6.64 8.01 -19.97
CA ALA A 48 -7.96 7.72 -20.51
C ALA A 48 -7.87 7.17 -21.94
N ALA A 49 -7.09 7.82 -22.82
CA ALA A 49 -6.81 7.30 -24.15
C ALA A 49 -6.10 5.92 -24.09
N GLY A 50 -5.20 5.74 -23.12
CA GLY A 50 -4.55 4.48 -22.83
C GLY A 50 -5.53 3.39 -22.37
N LYS A 51 -6.58 3.73 -21.61
CA LYS A 51 -7.65 2.79 -21.25
C LYS A 51 -8.49 2.36 -22.44
N ASP A 52 -8.76 3.26 -23.40
CA ASP A 52 -9.47 2.90 -24.63
C ASP A 52 -8.65 1.94 -25.49
N VAL A 53 -7.32 2.12 -25.52
CA VAL A 53 -6.39 1.18 -26.17
C VAL A 53 -6.20 -0.11 -25.36
N ALA A 54 -6.25 -0.04 -24.02
CA ALA A 54 -6.21 -1.20 -23.12
C ALA A 54 -7.44 -2.09 -23.32
N ALA A 55 -8.61 -1.51 -23.57
CA ALA A 55 -9.82 -2.26 -23.88
C ALA A 55 -9.72 -3.02 -25.21
N LEU A 56 -8.88 -2.54 -26.14
CA LEU A 56 -8.65 -3.15 -27.45
C LEU A 56 -7.51 -4.17 -27.45
N ASN A 57 -6.49 -4.03 -26.58
CA ASN A 57 -5.28 -4.87 -26.58
C ASN A 57 -4.95 -5.53 -25.22
N GLY A 58 -5.77 -5.35 -24.20
CA GLY A 58 -5.59 -5.93 -22.86
C GLY A 58 -4.48 -5.31 -22.00
N VAL A 59 -3.88 -4.18 -22.40
CA VAL A 59 -2.74 -3.55 -21.70
C VAL A 59 -3.19 -2.31 -20.92
N ASP A 60 -3.41 -2.45 -19.61
CA ASP A 60 -3.74 -1.30 -18.72
C ASP A 60 -2.51 -0.39 -18.53
N VAL A 61 -2.48 0.74 -19.25
CA VAL A 61 -1.39 1.72 -19.16
C VAL A 61 -1.65 2.67 -18.00
N ARG A 62 -1.15 2.29 -16.81
CA ARG A 62 -1.14 3.17 -15.64
C ARG A 62 0.28 3.63 -15.34
N ALA A 63 0.54 4.93 -15.51
CA ALA A 63 1.81 5.53 -15.17
C ALA A 63 1.85 5.94 -13.69
N PHE A 64 3.01 5.79 -13.05
CA PHE A 64 3.29 6.25 -11.69
C PHE A 64 2.38 5.66 -10.60
N THR A 65 1.87 4.43 -10.76
CA THR A 65 1.09 3.77 -9.72
C THR A 65 1.97 3.12 -8.67
N GLY A 66 1.49 3.12 -7.42
CA GLY A 66 2.15 2.45 -6.31
C GLY A 66 1.57 1.06 -6.10
N LYS A 67 2.42 0.10 -5.73
CA LYS A 67 2.04 -1.26 -5.34
C LYS A 67 1.84 -1.34 -3.84
N ALA A 68 0.71 -1.89 -3.40
CA ALA A 68 0.49 -2.19 -1.99
C ALA A 68 1.45 -3.29 -1.52
N LYS A 69 2.18 -3.01 -0.45
CA LYS A 69 3.13 -3.93 0.18
C LYS A 69 2.95 -3.94 1.69
N PHE A 70 3.26 -5.08 2.30
CA PHE A 70 3.08 -5.30 3.73
C PHE A 70 4.34 -5.87 4.34
N CYS A 71 4.57 -5.54 5.61
CA CYS A 71 5.56 -6.23 6.43
C CYS A 71 5.00 -6.53 7.82
N LYS A 72 5.43 -7.65 8.36
CA LYS A 72 5.03 -8.17 9.65
C LYS A 72 5.97 -7.67 10.74
N LYS A 73 5.38 -7.39 11.89
CA LYS A 73 6.06 -7.09 13.13
C LYS A 73 5.40 -7.89 14.24
N PHE A 74 6.16 -8.81 14.80
CA PHE A 74 5.69 -9.64 15.91
C PHE A 74 5.85 -8.88 17.23
N ALA A 75 4.96 -9.20 18.18
CA ALA A 75 5.01 -8.65 19.54
C ALA A 75 6.30 -9.07 20.27
N ALA A 76 6.64 -8.34 21.35
CA ALA A 76 7.82 -8.58 22.18
C ALA A 76 9.18 -8.52 21.45
N GLY A 77 9.26 -7.89 20.28
CA GLY A 77 10.53 -7.69 19.56
C GLY A 77 11.11 -8.96 18.93
N PHE A 78 10.33 -10.05 18.85
CA PHE A 78 10.76 -11.32 18.27
C PHE A 78 11.23 -11.17 16.83
N SER A 79 10.48 -10.43 16.01
CA SER A 79 10.89 -10.12 14.64
C SER A 79 10.19 -8.85 14.13
N ASN A 80 10.96 -8.02 13.43
CA ASN A 80 10.45 -6.82 12.76
C ASN A 80 10.93 -6.82 11.31
N CYS A 81 10.13 -7.44 10.44
CA CYS A 81 10.43 -7.56 9.02
C CYS A 81 10.29 -6.26 8.24
N CYS A 82 9.75 -5.22 8.87
CA CYS A 82 9.76 -3.87 8.29
C CYS A 82 11.11 -3.15 8.40
N LYS A 83 12.02 -3.68 9.23
CA LYS A 83 13.39 -3.17 9.44
C LYS A 83 14.47 -4.26 9.35
N ASP A 84 14.06 -5.52 9.13
CA ASP A 84 14.94 -6.71 9.15
C ASP A 84 15.73 -6.81 10.46
N SER A 85 15.03 -6.75 11.61
CA SER A 85 15.64 -6.66 12.95
C SER A 85 14.80 -7.34 14.03
N GLY A 86 15.39 -7.99 15.03
CA GLY A 86 14.66 -8.59 16.14
C GLY A 86 15.38 -9.82 16.69
N TRP A 87 15.24 -10.07 18.00
CA TRP A 87 16.06 -11.08 18.67
C TRP A 87 15.86 -12.48 18.10
N GLY A 88 14.65 -12.82 17.66
CA GLY A 88 14.36 -14.10 17.01
C GLY A 88 15.03 -14.25 15.65
N GLN A 89 15.31 -13.16 14.94
CA GLN A 89 16.09 -13.19 13.69
C GLN A 89 17.59 -13.30 13.98
N ASP A 90 18.06 -12.59 15.02
CA ASP A 90 19.47 -12.62 15.44
C ASP A 90 19.91 -14.04 15.83
N VAL A 91 19.03 -14.82 16.46
CA VAL A 91 19.27 -16.23 16.80
C VAL A 91 18.79 -17.22 15.73
N GLY A 92 18.33 -16.74 14.56
CA GLY A 92 17.92 -17.58 13.43
C GLY A 92 16.56 -18.29 13.55
N LEU A 93 15.77 -17.98 14.57
CA LEU A 93 14.43 -18.55 14.83
C LEU A 93 13.29 -17.88 14.02
N ALA A 94 13.54 -16.71 13.43
CA ALA A 94 12.60 -16.00 12.58
C ALA A 94 13.24 -15.55 11.27
N ARG A 95 12.47 -15.61 10.18
CA ARG A 95 12.90 -15.18 8.85
C ARG A 95 11.83 -14.30 8.22
N CYS A 96 12.25 -13.21 7.60
CA CYS A 96 11.38 -12.39 6.76
C CYS A 96 11.26 -12.98 5.37
N SER A 97 10.11 -12.79 4.74
CA SER A 97 9.93 -13.19 3.35
C SER A 97 10.81 -12.35 2.42
N SER A 98 11.06 -12.86 1.21
CA SER A 98 11.80 -12.12 0.18
C SER A 98 11.13 -10.78 -0.16
N GLU A 99 9.80 -10.73 -0.11
CA GLU A 99 9.03 -9.50 -0.35
C GLU A 99 9.21 -8.47 0.77
N GLU A 100 9.26 -8.92 2.03
CA GLU A 100 9.51 -8.03 3.17
C GLU A 100 10.93 -7.45 3.13
N LYS A 101 11.91 -8.25 2.72
CA LYS A 101 13.28 -7.79 2.48
C LYS A 101 13.37 -6.79 1.33
N ALA A 102 12.68 -7.07 0.22
CA ALA A 102 12.59 -6.14 -0.90
C ALA A 102 11.92 -4.82 -0.48
N LEU A 103 10.87 -4.89 0.34
CA LEU A 103 10.22 -3.71 0.91
C LEU A 103 11.16 -2.94 1.85
N ALA A 104 11.95 -3.62 2.68
CA ALA A 104 12.94 -2.98 3.53
C ALA A 104 14.01 -2.22 2.73
N LYS A 105 14.43 -2.78 1.58
CA LYS A 105 15.33 -2.10 0.63
C LYS A 105 14.64 -0.88 -0.01
N ALA A 106 13.43 -1.05 -0.54
CA ALA A 106 12.67 0.06 -1.13
C ALA A 106 12.42 1.21 -0.13
N LYS A 107 12.25 0.89 1.16
CA LYS A 107 12.19 1.88 2.25
C LYS A 107 13.50 2.66 2.42
N LYS A 108 14.65 1.97 2.37
CA LYS A 108 15.98 2.62 2.41
C LYS A 108 16.19 3.54 1.21
N ASP A 109 15.71 3.13 0.04
CA ASP A 109 15.80 3.89 -1.21
C ASP A 109 14.78 5.06 -1.26
N LYS A 110 13.96 5.21 -0.21
CA LYS A 110 12.87 6.19 -0.09
C LYS A 110 11.88 6.08 -1.25
N LEU A 111 11.51 4.86 -1.64
CA LEU A 111 10.52 4.57 -2.69
C LEU A 111 9.16 4.18 -2.11
N THR A 112 8.95 4.38 -0.81
CA THR A 112 7.77 3.90 -0.11
C THR A 112 7.11 4.95 0.77
N VAL A 113 5.79 4.95 0.83
CA VAL A 113 4.99 5.75 1.77
C VAL A 113 4.29 4.83 2.76
N SER A 114 4.35 5.16 4.06
CA SER A 114 3.65 4.41 5.11
C SER A 114 2.18 4.81 5.12
N ILE A 115 1.26 3.84 5.06
CA ILE A 115 -0.18 4.12 5.09
C ILE A 115 -0.77 3.86 6.48
N GLY A 116 -0.31 2.82 7.17
CA GLY A 116 -0.77 2.54 8.52
C GLY A 116 -0.24 1.24 9.12
N GLU A 117 -0.65 0.96 10.36
CA GLU A 117 -0.38 -0.28 11.08
C GLU A 117 -1.71 -0.88 11.58
N PHE A 118 -1.85 -2.19 11.48
CA PHE A 118 -3.01 -2.91 11.98
C PHE A 118 -2.62 -4.22 12.64
N CYS A 119 -3.49 -4.70 13.52
CA CYS A 119 -3.31 -5.99 14.16
C CYS A 119 -3.86 -7.08 13.24
N SER A 120 -2.98 -7.90 12.69
CA SER A 120 -3.37 -8.99 11.80
C SER A 120 -3.66 -10.31 12.53
N LYS A 121 -3.12 -10.47 13.74
CA LYS A 121 -3.40 -11.61 14.61
C LYS A 121 -3.59 -11.14 16.04
N LYS A 122 -4.82 -11.28 16.54
CA LYS A 122 -5.23 -10.90 17.89
C LYS A 122 -5.72 -12.14 18.63
N VAL A 123 -5.19 -12.39 19.83
CA VAL A 123 -5.58 -13.53 20.69
C VAL A 123 -5.81 -12.99 22.09
N LEU A 124 -6.96 -13.29 22.68
CA LEU A 124 -7.34 -12.84 24.04
C LEU A 124 -7.16 -11.33 24.27
N GLY A 125 -7.50 -10.50 23.27
CA GLY A 125 -7.34 -9.05 23.37
C GLY A 125 -5.93 -8.53 23.02
N ILE A 126 -4.91 -9.39 23.01
CA ILE A 126 -3.51 -9.04 22.79
C ILE A 126 -3.16 -9.19 21.30
N CYS A 127 -2.48 -8.18 20.74
CA CYS A 127 -2.01 -8.25 19.36
C CYS A 127 -0.65 -8.97 19.26
N LEU A 128 -0.65 -10.16 18.68
CA LEU A 128 0.56 -10.99 18.52
C LEU A 128 1.33 -10.65 17.24
N GLU A 129 0.61 -10.35 16.16
CA GLU A 129 1.21 -9.99 14.86
C GLU A 129 0.57 -8.70 14.36
N LYS A 130 1.42 -7.68 14.19
CA LYS A 130 1.04 -6.45 13.51
C LYS A 130 1.52 -6.49 12.06
N LYS A 131 0.68 -5.99 11.16
CA LYS A 131 1.06 -5.71 9.77
C LYS A 131 1.13 -4.20 9.58
N ARG A 132 2.22 -3.73 8.97
CA ARG A 132 2.32 -2.36 8.45
C ARG A 132 2.07 -2.37 6.97
N SER A 133 1.26 -1.44 6.50
CA SER A 133 0.95 -1.22 5.09
C SER A 133 1.78 -0.08 4.52
N TYR A 134 2.30 -0.32 3.31
CA TYR A 134 3.12 0.61 2.56
C TYR A 134 2.67 0.67 1.12
N CYS A 135 2.79 1.87 0.54
CA CYS A 135 2.77 2.07 -0.88
C CYS A 135 4.18 2.13 -1.42
N GLN A 136 4.57 1.14 -2.21
CA GLN A 136 5.87 1.12 -2.89
C GLN A 136 5.71 1.63 -4.32
N PHE A 137 6.51 2.59 -4.70
CA PHE A 137 6.57 3.15 -6.04
C PHE A 137 7.80 2.62 -6.77
N ASP A 138 7.73 2.52 -8.10
CA ASP A 138 8.85 2.06 -8.90
C ASP A 138 9.95 3.15 -9.04
N SER A 139 9.64 4.42 -8.73
CA SER A 139 10.61 5.53 -8.70
C SER A 139 10.22 6.64 -7.70
N LYS A 140 11.20 7.48 -7.32
CA LYS A 140 10.95 8.67 -6.50
C LYS A 140 10.03 9.67 -7.21
N LEU A 141 10.17 9.79 -8.53
CA LEU A 141 9.29 10.64 -9.34
C LEU A 141 7.84 10.16 -9.22
N ALA A 142 7.60 8.85 -9.35
CA ALA A 142 6.27 8.27 -9.19
C ALA A 142 5.67 8.57 -7.81
N GLN A 143 6.49 8.47 -6.76
CA GLN A 143 6.07 8.82 -5.41
C GLN A 143 5.70 10.30 -5.28
N ILE A 144 6.53 11.22 -5.81
CA ILE A 144 6.28 12.66 -5.73
C ILE A 144 5.00 13.04 -6.47
N VAL A 145 4.84 12.55 -7.71
CA VAL A 145 3.64 12.79 -8.53
C VAL A 145 2.38 12.32 -7.81
N GLN A 146 2.42 11.18 -7.13
CA GLN A 146 1.26 10.63 -6.40
C GLN A 146 1.04 11.28 -5.01
N GLN A 147 2.06 11.89 -4.42
CA GLN A 147 1.92 12.62 -3.16
C GLN A 147 1.46 14.07 -3.38
N GLN A 148 1.91 14.71 -4.46
CA GLN A 148 1.62 16.12 -4.78
C GLN A 148 0.46 16.30 -5.76
N GLY A 149 0.20 15.32 -6.64
CA GLY A 149 -0.91 15.36 -7.59
C GLY A 149 -2.24 14.83 -7.02
N ARG A 150 -2.25 14.48 -5.74
CA ARG A 150 -3.42 13.96 -5.03
C ARG A 150 -4.06 15.05 -4.19
#